data_AF-F5BBB4-F1
#
_entry.id   AF-F5BBB4-F1
#
_cell.length_a   1.000
_cell.length_b   1.000
_cell.length_c   1.000
_cell.angle_alpha   90.00
_cell.angle_beta   90.00
_cell.angle_gamma   90.00
#
_symmetry.space_group_name_H-M   'P 1'
#
loop_
_entity.id
_entity.type
_entity.pdbx_description
1 polymer ?
#
loop_
_entity_poly.entity_id
_entity_poly.type
_entity_poly.pdbx_seq_one_letter_code
_entity_poly.pdbx_strand_id
1 'polypeptide(L)'
;RREGTLRVDTYTLVQPEAEDHVESYRTMPIYPTYNEVHLDERPFLRPNIISGKYDSTAIYLDTHFRLLREDFVRPLREGILELLQSFEDQGLRKRKFDDIRIYFDTRIITPVCSSTGIVYKVQFDTKSLKFVRWQNSKRLLYGSLVCMSKDNFETFLFATVSNREQEDLCRGIVQLCFNEQSQQLLTDVQPSDSFLMVETTAYFEAYRHVLEGLQEVQEEDISFQRNIVECDSYVKEPRYLLM
;
A
#
# COMPACT_ATOMS: atom_id res chain seq x y z
N ARG A 1 -27.79 7.83 -1.00
CA ARG A 1 -26.87 8.33 0.06
C ARG A 1 -26.12 7.11 0.60
N ARG A 2 -24.82 6.97 0.32
CA ARG A 2 -23.97 5.95 0.97
C ARG A 2 -23.47 6.56 2.27
N GLU A 3 -24.28 6.48 3.31
CA GLU A 3 -23.83 6.74 4.67
C GLU A 3 -23.08 5.50 5.16
N GLY A 4 -21.84 5.68 5.66
CA GLY A 4 -21.18 4.65 6.48
C GLY A 4 -20.02 3.86 5.86
N THR A 5 -19.18 4.43 4.98
CA THR A 5 -17.93 3.74 4.54
C THR A 5 -16.65 4.31 5.17
N LEU A 6 -16.73 5.43 5.88
CA LEU A 6 -15.62 5.93 6.68
C LEU A 6 -15.80 5.38 8.09
N ARG A 7 -15.03 4.34 8.44
CA ARG A 7 -14.83 3.97 9.85
C ARG A 7 -14.34 5.22 10.56
N VAL A 8 -14.84 5.50 11.76
CA VAL A 8 -14.41 6.68 12.53
C VAL A 8 -12.91 6.54 12.76
N ASP A 9 -12.12 7.44 12.18
CA ASP A 9 -10.68 7.45 12.39
C ASP A 9 -10.41 7.77 13.85
N THR A 10 -9.90 6.78 14.58
CA THR A 10 -9.39 7.03 15.92
C THR A 10 -8.12 7.86 15.74
N TYR A 11 -8.21 9.17 16.02
CA TYR A 11 -7.11 10.15 15.99
C TYR A 11 -5.88 9.78 16.85
N THR A 12 -5.82 8.57 17.40
CA THR A 12 -4.81 8.05 18.34
C THR A 12 -3.38 8.00 17.77
N LEU A 13 -3.22 8.14 16.45
CA LEU A 13 -1.92 8.09 15.76
C LEU A 13 -1.33 9.48 15.46
N VAL A 14 -2.08 10.56 15.68
CA VAL A 14 -1.58 11.92 15.43
C VAL A 14 -0.75 12.38 16.62
N GLN A 15 0.56 12.49 16.43
CA GLN A 15 1.48 12.96 17.48
C GLN A 15 1.78 14.45 17.30
N PRO A 16 1.70 15.28 18.36
CA PRO A 16 2.01 16.70 18.27
C PRO A 16 3.50 17.08 18.43
N GLU A 17 4.43 16.15 18.68
CA GLU A 17 5.74 16.50 19.25
C GLU A 17 6.99 16.31 18.34
N ALA A 18 7.83 17.36 18.38
CA ALA A 18 9.25 17.61 18.02
C ALA A 18 9.90 16.95 16.77
N GLU A 19 10.42 17.83 15.89
CA GLU A 19 11.03 17.57 14.58
C GLU A 19 12.42 16.92 14.58
N ASP A 20 13.09 16.80 15.73
CA ASP A 20 14.54 16.53 15.77
C ASP A 20 14.96 15.09 15.37
N HIS A 21 14.01 14.16 15.23
CA HIS A 21 14.31 12.75 14.89
C HIS A 21 13.40 12.14 13.81
N VAL A 22 12.60 12.94 13.09
CA VAL A 22 11.69 12.40 12.08
C VAL A 22 12.42 12.23 10.75
N GLU A 23 12.49 10.99 10.25
CA GLU A 23 13.05 10.70 8.93
C GLU A 23 12.34 11.50 7.83
N SER A 24 13.11 11.98 6.85
CA SER A 24 12.56 12.75 5.73
C SER A 24 11.63 11.88 4.87
N TYR A 25 10.44 12.40 4.55
CA TYR A 25 9.49 11.72 3.65
C TYR A 25 10.10 11.39 2.27
N ARG A 26 11.11 12.17 1.84
CA ARG A 26 11.79 11.97 0.55
C ARG A 26 12.57 10.66 0.48
N THR A 27 13.03 10.13 1.61
CA THR A 27 13.78 8.87 1.69
C THR A 27 12.96 7.73 2.26
N MET A 28 11.71 7.98 2.68
CA MET A 28 10.86 6.93 3.24
C MET A 28 10.50 5.88 2.18
N PRO A 29 10.53 4.58 2.52
CA PRO A 29 10.15 3.54 1.58
C PRO A 29 8.66 3.62 1.25
N ILE A 30 8.33 3.52 -0.04
CA ILE A 30 6.94 3.50 -0.49
C ILE A 30 6.26 2.20 -0.11
N TYR A 31 6.97 1.07 -0.17
CA TYR A 31 6.44 -0.19 0.32
C TYR A 31 6.35 -0.18 1.85
N PRO A 32 5.36 -0.86 2.45
CA PRO A 32 5.29 -1.03 3.90
C PRO A 32 6.53 -1.76 4.41
N THR A 33 6.97 -1.43 5.62
CA THR A 33 8.04 -2.15 6.31
C THR A 33 7.48 -3.19 7.30
N TYR A 34 8.35 -4.08 7.79
CA TYR A 34 7.97 -5.08 8.79
C TYR A 34 7.42 -4.44 10.08
N ASN A 35 8.13 -3.45 10.62
CA ASN A 35 7.79 -2.78 11.88
C ASN A 35 6.42 -2.08 11.80
N GLU A 36 6.11 -1.51 10.63
CA GLU A 36 4.84 -0.83 10.38
C GLU A 36 3.65 -1.77 10.32
N VAL A 37 3.84 -3.01 9.89
CA VAL A 37 2.76 -4.01 9.82
C VAL A 37 2.50 -4.65 11.19
N HIS A 38 3.53 -4.82 12.02
CA HIS A 38 3.39 -5.42 13.37
C HIS A 38 3.03 -4.43 14.49
N LEU A 39 2.87 -3.13 14.18
CA LEU A 39 2.65 -2.07 15.19
C LEU A 39 3.80 -1.93 16.21
N ASP A 40 5.00 -2.40 15.90
CA ASP A 40 6.17 -2.16 16.74
C ASP A 40 6.50 -0.66 16.78
N GLU A 41 6.14 0.06 15.72
CA GLU A 41 6.29 1.51 15.59
C GLU A 41 4.94 2.16 15.26
N ARG A 42 4.58 3.21 16.01
CA ARG A 42 3.42 4.05 15.66
C ARG A 42 3.82 4.99 14.52
N PRO A 43 3.04 5.07 13.43
CA PRO A 43 3.35 6.00 12.36
C PRO A 43 3.27 7.43 12.88
N PHE A 44 4.30 8.22 12.58
CA PHE A 44 4.27 9.66 12.82
C PHE A 44 3.36 10.30 11.76
N LEU A 45 2.23 10.88 12.18
CA LEU A 45 1.26 11.53 11.30
C LEU A 45 0.94 12.93 11.82
N ARG A 46 0.91 13.90 10.90
CA ARG A 46 0.39 15.24 11.13
C ARG A 46 -1.08 15.30 10.69
N PRO A 47 -1.94 16.05 11.40
CA PRO A 47 -3.32 16.21 10.96
C PRO A 47 -3.36 17.04 9.67
N ASN A 48 -4.26 16.68 8.75
CA ASN A 48 -4.51 17.51 7.56
C ASN A 48 -5.12 18.86 8.00
N ILE A 49 -4.46 19.97 7.65
CA ILE A 49 -4.97 21.31 7.92
C ILE A 49 -6.08 21.61 6.90
N ILE A 50 -7.33 21.49 7.33
CA ILE A 50 -8.52 21.79 6.50
C ILE A 50 -8.92 23.27 6.51
N SER A 51 -8.41 24.03 7.49
CA SER A 51 -8.74 25.44 7.71
C SER A 51 -7.48 26.20 8.08
N GLY A 52 -7.08 27.15 7.23
CA GLY A 52 -5.87 27.95 7.41
C GLY A 52 -4.69 27.44 6.58
N LYS A 53 -3.56 28.14 6.71
CA LYS A 53 -2.34 27.89 5.95
C LYS A 53 -1.43 26.87 6.62
N TYR A 54 -0.55 26.27 5.83
CA TYR A 54 0.60 25.52 6.34
C TYR A 54 1.75 26.47 6.66
N ASP A 55 2.60 26.09 7.62
CA ASP A 55 3.76 26.90 8.01
C ASP A 55 4.83 26.94 6.91
N SER A 56 4.98 25.85 6.16
CA SER A 56 5.87 25.76 5.00
C SER A 56 5.37 24.75 3.98
N THR A 57 5.87 24.88 2.76
CA THR A 57 5.64 23.91 1.68
C THR A 57 6.20 22.53 2.04
N ALA A 58 7.34 22.46 2.73
CA ALA A 58 7.90 21.22 3.25
C ALA A 58 6.91 20.47 4.17
N ILE A 59 6.28 21.18 5.12
CA ILE A 59 5.32 20.59 6.07
C ILE A 59 4.06 20.14 5.33
N TYR A 60 3.58 20.91 4.35
CA TYR A 60 2.47 20.51 3.48
C TYR A 60 2.75 19.18 2.77
N LEU A 61 3.90 19.06 2.09
CA LEU A 61 4.28 17.85 1.37
C LEU A 61 4.46 16.65 2.29
N ASP A 62 5.18 16.82 3.41
CA ASP A 62 5.39 15.75 4.37
C ASP A 62 4.06 15.25 4.96
N THR A 63 3.16 16.16 5.33
CA THR A 63 1.83 15.83 5.85
C THR A 63 1.05 15.01 4.84
N HIS A 64 0.96 15.48 3.59
CA HIS A 64 0.20 14.77 2.55
C HIS A 64 0.84 13.45 2.14
N PHE A 65 2.17 13.35 2.06
CA PHE A 65 2.87 12.10 1.78
C PHE A 65 2.55 11.05 2.86
N ARG A 66 2.70 11.40 4.14
CA ARG A 66 2.49 10.46 5.24
C ARG A 66 1.04 10.01 5.37
N LEU A 67 0.10 10.94 5.22
CA LEU A 67 -1.34 10.61 5.25
C LEU A 67 -1.73 9.71 4.08
N LEU A 68 -1.26 10.02 2.87
CA LEU A 68 -1.55 9.22 1.69
C LEU A 68 -0.93 7.81 1.79
N ARG A 69 0.26 7.72 2.37
CA ARG A 69 0.92 6.43 2.63
C ARG A 69 0.17 5.62 3.67
N GLU A 70 -0.24 6.24 4.78
CA GLU A 70 -1.00 5.56 5.82
C GLU A 70 -2.35 5.02 5.30
N ASP A 71 -3.01 5.73 4.38
CA ASP A 71 -4.30 5.33 3.79
C ASP A 71 -4.27 3.92 3.17
N PHE A 72 -3.14 3.50 2.57
CA PHE A 72 -3.01 2.15 2.01
C PHE A 72 -2.28 1.16 2.94
N VAL A 73 -1.41 1.63 3.83
CA VAL A 73 -0.70 0.77 4.80
C VAL A 73 -1.64 0.29 5.91
N ARG A 74 -2.52 1.16 6.41
CA ARG A 74 -3.43 0.84 7.51
C ARG A 74 -4.36 -0.34 7.21
N PRO A 75 -5.07 -0.42 6.07
CA PRO A 75 -5.90 -1.57 5.73
C PRO A 75 -5.12 -2.89 5.72
N LEU A 76 -3.87 -2.86 5.25
CA LEU A 76 -2.99 -4.02 5.24
C LEU A 76 -2.60 -4.44 6.67
N ARG A 77 -2.19 -3.46 7.49
CA ARG A 77 -1.81 -3.65 8.89
C ARG A 77 -2.96 -4.23 9.72
N GLU A 78 -4.11 -3.56 9.72
CA GLU A 78 -5.30 -3.99 10.44
C GLU A 78 -5.76 -5.37 9.96
N GLY A 79 -5.75 -5.61 8.64
CA GLY A 79 -6.11 -6.91 8.08
C GLY A 79 -5.19 -8.06 8.50
N ILE A 80 -3.87 -7.83 8.55
CA ILE A 80 -2.91 -8.85 9.02
C ILE A 80 -3.07 -9.11 10.52
N LEU A 81 -3.30 -8.07 11.33
CA LEU A 81 -3.55 -8.25 12.76
C LEU A 81 -4.83 -9.05 13.04
N GLU A 82 -5.92 -8.73 12.35
CA GLU A 82 -7.17 -9.50 12.44
C GLU A 82 -6.96 -10.95 11.99
N LEU A 83 -6.13 -11.17 10.97
CA LEU A 83 -5.77 -12.48 10.47
C LEU A 83 -4.98 -13.28 11.51
N LEU A 84 -3.98 -12.67 12.14
CA LEU A 84 -3.18 -13.27 13.21
C LEU A 84 -4.03 -13.68 14.41
N GLN A 85 -4.89 -12.79 14.90
CA GLN A 85 -5.85 -13.11 15.97
C GLN A 85 -6.79 -14.27 15.59
N SER A 86 -7.18 -14.36 14.32
CA SER A 86 -8.06 -15.44 13.85
C SER A 86 -7.38 -16.82 13.79
N PHE A 87 -6.05 -16.90 13.72
CA PHE A 87 -5.31 -18.16 13.81
C PHE A 87 -5.46 -18.77 15.21
N GLU A 88 -5.44 -17.93 16.24
CA GLU A 88 -5.63 -18.34 17.64
C GLU A 88 -7.05 -18.89 17.87
N ASP A 89 -8.06 -18.27 17.25
CA ASP A 89 -9.47 -18.62 17.39
C ASP A 89 -9.95 -19.81 16.51
N GLN A 90 -9.05 -20.47 15.77
CA GLN A 90 -9.34 -21.60 14.83
C GLN A 90 -10.40 -21.31 13.75
N GLY A 91 -10.65 -20.03 13.42
CA GLY A 91 -11.81 -19.58 12.64
C GLY A 91 -11.54 -19.04 11.22
N LEU A 92 -10.30 -19.12 10.71
CA LEU A 92 -9.87 -18.40 9.48
C LEU A 92 -10.81 -18.53 8.27
N ARG A 93 -11.28 -19.75 7.99
CA ARG A 93 -12.03 -20.03 6.75
C ARG A 93 -13.47 -19.49 6.76
N LYS A 94 -13.98 -19.03 7.90
CA LYS A 94 -15.36 -18.53 8.05
C LYS A 94 -15.44 -17.03 8.26
N ARG A 95 -14.33 -16.35 8.59
CA ARG A 95 -14.29 -14.90 8.75
C ARG A 95 -14.18 -14.21 7.40
N LYS A 96 -14.88 -13.10 7.25
CA LYS A 96 -14.71 -12.16 6.14
C LYS A 96 -13.85 -11.01 6.64
N PHE A 97 -12.86 -10.67 5.84
CA PHE A 97 -12.01 -9.51 6.06
C PHE A 97 -12.45 -8.46 5.03
N ASP A 98 -12.74 -7.25 5.50
CA ASP A 98 -13.19 -6.17 4.62
C ASP A 98 -11.99 -5.55 3.87
N ASP A 99 -10.85 -5.46 4.56
CA ASP A 99 -9.68 -4.70 4.12
C ASP A 99 -8.65 -5.53 3.35
N ILE A 100 -8.68 -6.86 3.50
CA ILE A 100 -7.73 -7.80 2.87
C ILE A 100 -8.40 -9.00 2.21
N ARG A 101 -7.71 -9.63 1.26
CA ARG A 101 -8.08 -10.90 0.63
C ARG A 101 -6.98 -11.92 0.81
N ILE A 102 -7.36 -13.13 1.20
CA ILE A 102 -6.41 -14.18 1.56
C ILE A 102 -6.42 -15.29 0.51
N TYR A 103 -5.23 -15.78 0.18
CA TYR A 103 -4.97 -16.87 -0.74
C TYR A 103 -4.05 -17.87 -0.06
N PHE A 104 -4.52 -19.12 0.03
CA PHE A 104 -3.83 -20.20 0.75
C PHE A 104 -2.95 -21.04 -0.17
N ASP A 105 -1.98 -21.74 0.42
CA ASP A 105 -1.05 -22.65 -0.25
C ASP A 105 -0.44 -22.02 -1.52
N THR A 106 0.10 -20.82 -1.34
CA THR A 106 0.69 -20.04 -2.41
C THR A 106 2.14 -20.45 -2.61
N ARG A 107 2.54 -20.81 -3.84
CA ARG A 107 3.87 -21.29 -4.16
C ARG A 107 4.45 -20.55 -5.35
N ILE A 108 5.75 -20.26 -5.27
CA ILE A 108 6.50 -19.64 -6.37
C ILE A 108 6.93 -20.75 -7.33
N ILE A 109 6.46 -20.70 -8.57
CA ILE A 109 6.72 -21.75 -9.57
C ILE A 109 8.00 -21.46 -10.32
N THR A 110 8.05 -20.32 -11.02
CA THR A 110 9.14 -20.03 -11.95
C THR A 110 9.27 -18.54 -12.22
N PRO A 111 10.50 -18.00 -12.33
CA PRO A 111 10.73 -16.67 -12.86
C PRO A 111 10.47 -16.62 -14.37
N VAL A 112 9.94 -15.51 -14.84
CA VAL A 112 9.61 -15.20 -16.23
C VAL A 112 10.13 -13.80 -16.53
N CYS A 113 10.75 -13.61 -17.69
CA CYS A 113 11.17 -12.28 -18.13
C CYS A 113 9.96 -11.55 -18.74
N SER A 114 9.69 -10.36 -18.22
CA SER A 114 8.71 -9.40 -18.75
C SER A 114 9.43 -8.16 -19.28
N SER A 115 8.71 -7.30 -20.01
CA SER A 115 9.21 -5.99 -20.45
C SER A 115 9.59 -5.05 -19.29
N THR A 116 9.05 -5.30 -18.11
CA THR A 116 9.30 -4.51 -16.89
C THR A 116 10.34 -5.14 -15.95
N GLY A 117 10.94 -6.27 -16.31
CA GLY A 117 11.94 -6.97 -15.50
C GLY A 117 11.59 -8.42 -15.21
N ILE A 118 12.09 -8.96 -14.10
CA ILE A 118 11.85 -10.34 -13.67
C ILE A 118 10.53 -10.40 -12.91
N VAL A 119 9.60 -11.20 -13.40
CA VAL A 119 8.33 -11.49 -12.73
C VAL A 119 8.28 -12.98 -12.37
N TYR A 120 7.50 -13.34 -11.36
CA TYR A 120 7.41 -14.72 -10.89
C TYR A 120 5.99 -15.23 -11.09
N LYS A 121 5.85 -16.40 -11.70
CA LYS A 121 4.59 -17.13 -11.71
C LYS A 121 4.37 -17.75 -10.35
N VAL A 122 3.26 -17.39 -9.73
CA VAL A 122 2.87 -17.82 -8.40
C VAL A 122 1.53 -18.52 -8.50
N GLN A 123 1.40 -19.67 -7.84
CA GLN A 123 0.17 -20.45 -7.82
C GLN A 123 -0.41 -20.56 -6.41
N PHE A 124 -1.71 -20.33 -6.27
CA PHE A 124 -2.45 -20.41 -5.01
C PHE A 124 -3.64 -21.38 -5.11
N ASP A 125 -4.15 -21.83 -3.96
CA ASP A 125 -5.31 -22.72 -3.89
C ASP A 125 -6.61 -22.00 -4.27
N THR A 126 -7.33 -22.55 -5.25
CA THR A 126 -8.60 -22.03 -5.74
C THR A 126 -9.83 -22.68 -5.09
N LYS A 127 -9.64 -23.67 -4.19
CA LYS A 127 -10.76 -24.41 -3.58
C LYS A 127 -11.78 -23.51 -2.88
N SER A 128 -11.33 -22.47 -2.17
CA SER A 128 -12.19 -21.49 -1.49
C SER A 128 -12.73 -20.40 -2.42
N LEU A 129 -12.25 -20.33 -3.67
CA LEU A 129 -12.51 -19.25 -4.62
C LEU A 129 -13.34 -19.69 -5.84
N LYS A 130 -13.92 -20.90 -5.81
CA LYS A 130 -14.71 -21.45 -6.94
C LYS A 130 -15.90 -20.59 -7.38
N PHE A 131 -16.46 -19.79 -6.46
CA PHE A 131 -17.58 -18.89 -6.75
C PHE A 131 -17.15 -17.50 -7.22
N VAL A 132 -15.84 -17.22 -7.24
CA VAL A 132 -15.31 -15.93 -7.69
C VAL A 132 -15.37 -15.87 -9.21
N ARG A 133 -16.11 -14.89 -9.73
CA ARG A 133 -16.11 -14.57 -11.16
C ARG A 133 -14.92 -13.67 -11.48
N TRP A 134 -13.79 -14.26 -11.84
CA TRP A 134 -12.52 -13.56 -12.08
C TRP A 134 -12.61 -12.40 -13.07
N GLN A 135 -13.52 -12.47 -14.06
CA GLN A 135 -13.80 -11.39 -15.03
C GLN A 135 -14.24 -10.08 -14.38
N ASN A 136 -15.12 -10.16 -13.39
CA ASN A 136 -15.73 -8.99 -12.74
C ASN A 136 -15.11 -8.70 -11.38
N SER A 137 -14.16 -9.53 -10.95
CA SER A 137 -13.55 -9.44 -9.64
C SER A 137 -12.45 -8.39 -9.63
N LYS A 138 -12.48 -7.48 -8.65
CA LYS A 138 -11.40 -6.52 -8.37
C LYS A 138 -10.21 -7.13 -7.63
N ARG A 139 -10.09 -8.46 -7.62
CA ARG A 139 -9.01 -9.23 -6.98
C ARG A 139 -7.82 -9.32 -7.91
N LEU A 140 -6.62 -9.20 -7.36
CA LEU A 140 -5.34 -9.31 -8.07
C LEU A 140 -5.34 -8.45 -9.33
N LEU A 141 -5.69 -7.17 -9.20
CA LEU A 141 -5.60 -6.23 -10.31
C LEU A 141 -4.13 -5.89 -10.56
N TYR A 142 -3.82 -5.53 -11.81
CA TYR A 142 -2.47 -5.05 -12.14
C TYR A 142 -2.06 -3.91 -11.20
N GLY A 143 -0.91 -4.05 -10.54
CA GLY A 143 -0.39 -3.08 -9.57
C GLY A 143 -1.03 -3.14 -8.18
N SER A 144 -1.90 -4.11 -7.90
CA SER A 144 -2.32 -4.42 -6.52
C SER A 144 -1.13 -4.90 -5.70
N LEU A 145 -1.00 -4.40 -4.46
CA LEU A 145 -0.01 -4.85 -3.50
C LEU A 145 -0.42 -6.17 -2.87
N VAL A 146 0.53 -7.08 -2.86
CA VAL A 146 0.43 -8.42 -2.31
C VAL A 146 1.58 -8.63 -1.33
N CYS A 147 1.26 -9.29 -0.22
CA CYS A 147 2.18 -9.63 0.84
C CYS A 147 2.14 -11.16 1.02
N MET A 148 3.31 -11.81 1.01
CA MET A 148 3.45 -13.25 1.23
C MET A 148 4.29 -13.52 2.46
N SER A 149 3.89 -14.53 3.24
CA SER A 149 4.65 -15.01 4.40
C SER A 149 4.51 -16.53 4.55
N LYS A 150 5.55 -17.19 5.06
CA LYS A 150 5.54 -18.64 5.37
C LYS A 150 5.59 -18.95 6.87
N ASP A 151 5.70 -17.92 7.71
CA ASP A 151 6.03 -17.98 9.13
C ASP A 151 5.09 -17.09 9.96
N ASN A 152 3.79 -17.12 9.63
CA ASN A 152 2.77 -16.31 10.32
C ASN A 152 3.12 -14.82 10.36
N PHE A 153 3.58 -14.30 9.22
CA PHE A 153 3.98 -12.91 9.02
C PHE A 153 5.24 -12.46 9.77
N GLU A 154 6.02 -13.34 10.40
CA GLU A 154 7.36 -12.96 10.92
C GLU A 154 8.32 -12.48 9.80
N THR A 155 8.17 -12.98 8.57
CA THR A 155 8.83 -12.43 7.39
C THR A 155 7.83 -12.10 6.30
N PHE A 156 8.09 -10.99 5.60
CA PHE A 156 7.25 -10.50 4.51
C PHE A 156 8.00 -10.48 3.19
N LEU A 157 7.34 -11.00 2.16
CA LEU A 157 7.69 -10.78 0.77
C LEU A 157 6.62 -9.90 0.14
N PHE A 158 6.97 -8.65 -0.16
CA PHE A 158 6.11 -7.71 -0.84
C PHE A 158 6.27 -7.82 -2.35
N ALA A 159 5.13 -7.86 -3.04
CA ALA A 159 5.07 -7.90 -4.48
C ALA A 159 3.88 -7.11 -5.02
N THR A 160 3.98 -6.70 -6.28
CA THR A 160 2.85 -6.15 -7.04
C THR A 160 2.41 -7.15 -8.11
N VAL A 161 1.12 -7.17 -8.42
CA VAL A 161 0.61 -8.00 -9.51
C VAL A 161 1.05 -7.41 -10.85
N SER A 162 1.85 -8.14 -11.62
CA SER A 162 2.36 -7.68 -12.91
C SER A 162 1.50 -8.14 -14.09
N ASN A 163 0.84 -9.29 -13.99
CA ASN A 163 -0.10 -9.75 -15.01
C ASN A 163 -1.17 -10.65 -14.39
N ARG A 164 -2.40 -10.51 -14.90
CA ARG A 164 -3.60 -11.23 -14.46
C ARG A 164 -4.39 -11.79 -15.64
N GLU A 165 -3.86 -12.83 -16.26
CA GLU A 165 -4.58 -13.55 -17.30
C GLU A 165 -5.75 -14.34 -16.70
N GLN A 166 -6.91 -14.24 -17.34
CA GLN A 166 -8.14 -14.83 -16.80
C GLN A 166 -8.04 -16.36 -16.70
N GLU A 167 -7.47 -17.00 -17.71
CA GLU A 167 -7.31 -18.46 -17.77
C GLU A 167 -6.37 -18.96 -16.67
N ASP A 168 -5.29 -18.22 -16.43
CA ASP A 168 -4.32 -18.50 -15.36
C ASP A 168 -4.96 -18.31 -13.98
N LEU A 169 -5.73 -17.23 -13.75
CA LEU A 169 -6.43 -17.01 -12.48
C LEU A 169 -7.45 -18.10 -12.16
N CYS A 170 -8.15 -18.64 -13.16
CA CYS A 170 -9.05 -19.78 -12.98
C CYS A 170 -8.29 -21.03 -12.49
N ARG A 171 -7.01 -21.16 -12.83
CA ARG A 171 -6.09 -22.22 -12.38
C ARG A 171 -5.34 -21.85 -11.10
N GLY A 172 -5.58 -20.66 -10.56
CA GLY A 172 -4.92 -20.12 -9.37
C GLY A 172 -3.54 -19.56 -9.65
N ILE A 173 -3.22 -19.18 -10.89
CA ILE A 173 -1.91 -18.67 -11.29
C ILE A 173 -1.99 -17.15 -11.47
N VAL A 174 -1.00 -16.43 -10.95
CA VAL A 174 -0.82 -14.99 -11.12
C VAL A 174 0.66 -14.67 -11.30
N GLN A 175 0.97 -13.58 -12.01
CA GLN A 175 2.35 -13.10 -12.13
C GLN A 175 2.58 -11.95 -11.16
N LEU A 176 3.63 -12.08 -10.34
CA LEU A 176 4.00 -11.11 -9.33
C LEU A 176 5.39 -10.52 -9.61
N CYS A 177 5.56 -9.24 -9.36
CA CYS A 177 6.85 -8.54 -9.36
C CYS A 177 7.22 -8.24 -7.90
N PHE A 178 8.23 -8.91 -7.36
CA PHE A 178 8.71 -8.66 -5.99
C PHE A 178 9.51 -7.36 -5.92
N ASN A 179 9.39 -6.62 -4.81
CA ASN A 179 10.24 -5.44 -4.60
C ASN A 179 11.70 -5.85 -4.35
N GLU A 180 12.63 -4.89 -4.43
CA GLU A 180 14.08 -5.17 -4.34
C GLU A 180 14.49 -5.91 -3.07
N GLN A 181 13.96 -5.51 -1.92
CA GLN A 181 14.21 -6.18 -0.64
C GLN A 181 13.71 -7.63 -0.64
N SER A 182 12.50 -7.87 -1.15
CA SER A 182 11.94 -9.21 -1.22
C SER A 182 12.67 -10.08 -2.23
N GLN A 183 13.16 -9.51 -3.34
CA GLN A 183 13.96 -10.25 -4.32
C GLN A 183 15.24 -10.82 -3.69
N GLN A 184 15.88 -10.11 -2.75
CA GLN A 184 17.04 -10.63 -2.03
C GLN A 184 16.67 -11.86 -1.19
N LEU A 185 15.53 -11.79 -0.49
CA LEU A 185 15.00 -12.87 0.35
C LEU A 185 14.50 -14.08 -0.46
N LEU A 186 14.17 -13.92 -1.74
CA LEU A 186 13.77 -15.04 -2.61
C LEU A 186 14.86 -16.09 -2.78
N THR A 187 16.14 -15.73 -2.58
CA THR A 187 17.28 -16.66 -2.69
C THR A 187 17.16 -17.82 -1.70
N ASP A 188 16.56 -17.57 -0.54
CA ASP A 188 16.40 -18.55 0.53
C ASP A 188 15.10 -19.37 0.40
N VAL A 189 14.24 -19.04 -0.57
CA VAL A 189 12.96 -19.70 -0.78
C VAL A 189 13.13 -21.00 -1.54
N GLN A 190 12.62 -22.09 -0.97
CA GLN A 190 12.62 -23.39 -1.63
C GLN A 190 11.33 -23.57 -2.46
N PRO A 191 11.37 -24.32 -3.57
CA PRO A 191 10.16 -24.61 -4.37
C PRO A 191 9.06 -25.37 -3.61
N SER A 192 9.42 -26.05 -2.53
CA SER A 192 8.49 -26.76 -1.63
C SER A 192 7.78 -25.83 -0.64
N ASP A 193 8.26 -24.60 -0.48
CA ASP A 193 7.73 -23.67 0.51
C ASP A 193 6.30 -23.24 0.11
N SER A 194 5.42 -23.28 1.10
CA SER A 194 4.03 -22.86 0.99
C SER A 194 3.85 -21.56 1.76
N PHE A 195 3.31 -20.56 1.10
CA PHE A 195 3.10 -19.22 1.64
C PHE A 195 1.60 -18.95 1.80
N LEU A 196 1.30 -18.13 2.79
CA LEU A 196 0.05 -17.41 2.89
C LEU A 196 0.21 -16.08 2.15
N MET A 197 -0.68 -15.82 1.19
CA MET A 197 -0.66 -14.61 0.39
C MET A 197 -1.86 -13.74 0.74
N VAL A 198 -1.60 -12.47 1.01
CA VAL A 198 -2.58 -11.45 1.39
C VAL A 198 -2.51 -10.30 0.40
N GLU A 199 -3.65 -9.93 -0.14
CA GLU A 199 -3.82 -8.78 -1.03
C GLU A 199 -4.59 -7.69 -0.27
N THR A 200 -4.08 -6.47 -0.26
CA THR A 200 -4.83 -5.31 0.27
C THR A 200 -5.92 -4.88 -0.71
N THR A 201 -7.04 -4.39 -0.19
CA THR A 201 -8.11 -3.82 -1.02
C THR A 201 -7.77 -2.44 -1.58
N ALA A 202 -6.82 -1.73 -0.97
CA ALA A 202 -6.33 -0.44 -1.47
C ALA A 202 -5.53 -0.64 -2.77
N TYR A 203 -5.78 0.22 -3.77
CA TYR A 203 -5.15 0.08 -5.08
C TYR A 203 -3.75 0.71 -5.11
N PHE A 204 -2.74 -0.03 -4.66
CA PHE A 204 -1.38 0.44 -4.44
C PHE A 204 -0.74 1.18 -5.62
N GLU A 205 -0.92 0.73 -6.85
CA GLU A 205 -0.35 1.38 -8.05
C GLU A 205 -0.65 2.89 -8.11
N ALA A 206 -1.88 3.28 -7.78
CA ALA A 206 -2.28 4.69 -7.79
C ALA A 206 -1.56 5.49 -6.70
N TYR A 207 -1.34 4.90 -5.52
CA TYR A 207 -0.58 5.53 -4.44
C TYR A 207 0.89 5.60 -4.78
N ARG A 208 1.48 4.52 -5.32
CA ARG A 208 2.90 4.41 -5.65
C ARG A 208 3.36 5.58 -6.53
N HIS A 209 2.72 5.80 -7.68
CA HIS A 209 3.12 6.88 -8.60
C HIS A 209 2.95 8.27 -7.99
N VAL A 210 1.93 8.48 -7.16
CA VAL A 210 1.72 9.77 -6.48
C VAL A 210 2.79 9.99 -5.41
N LEU A 211 3.12 8.96 -4.63
CA LEU A 211 4.14 9.03 -3.58
C LEU A 211 5.54 9.24 -4.19
N GLU A 212 5.89 8.55 -5.28
CA GLU A 212 7.12 8.79 -6.04
C GLU A 212 7.19 10.25 -6.51
N GLY A 213 6.12 10.75 -7.12
CA GLY A 213 6.03 12.16 -7.53
C GLY A 213 6.22 13.14 -6.37
N LEU A 214 5.59 12.88 -5.22
CA LEU A 214 5.76 13.72 -4.03
C LEU A 214 7.20 13.71 -3.49
N GLN A 215 7.92 12.58 -3.61
CA GLN A 215 9.32 12.49 -3.20
C GLN A 215 10.26 13.27 -4.12
N GLU A 216 9.94 13.35 -5.41
CA GLU A 216 10.75 14.04 -6.42
C GLU A 216 10.51 15.56 -6.47
N VAL A 217 9.27 16.01 -6.24
CA VAL A 217 8.88 17.42 -6.34
C VAL A 217 9.70 18.31 -5.40
N GLN A 218 10.31 19.36 -5.93
CA GLN A 218 10.96 20.40 -5.13
C GLN A 218 9.92 21.40 -4.61
N GLU A 219 10.23 22.04 -3.48
CA GLU A 219 9.30 22.97 -2.83
C GLU A 219 8.94 24.16 -3.75
N GLU A 220 9.89 24.60 -4.56
CA GLU A 220 9.76 25.72 -5.49
C GLU A 220 8.89 25.41 -6.71
N ASP A 221 8.76 24.12 -7.06
CA ASP A 221 8.05 23.65 -8.25
C ASP A 221 6.55 23.45 -8.01
N ILE A 222 6.08 23.68 -6.78
CA ILE A 222 4.69 23.45 -6.41
C ILE A 222 3.79 24.51 -7.02
N SER A 223 2.93 24.02 -7.93
CA SER A 223 1.92 24.82 -8.56
C SER A 223 0.93 25.37 -7.51
N PHE A 224 0.60 26.65 -7.64
CA PHE A 224 -0.34 27.33 -6.76
C PHE A 224 0.06 27.35 -5.27
N GLN A 225 1.35 27.29 -4.94
CA GLN A 225 1.85 27.36 -3.55
C GLN A 225 1.19 28.49 -2.74
N ARG A 226 1.10 29.70 -3.29
CA ARG A 226 0.46 30.84 -2.62
C ARG A 226 -0.99 30.58 -2.26
N ASN A 227 -1.74 29.89 -3.11
CA ASN A 227 -3.16 29.65 -2.90
C ASN A 227 -3.40 28.41 -2.02
N ILE A 228 -2.66 27.32 -2.25
CA ILE A 228 -2.87 26.03 -1.58
C ILE A 228 -2.17 25.97 -0.22
N VAL A 229 -0.91 26.39 -0.15
CA VAL A 229 -0.08 26.28 1.05
C VAL A 229 -0.25 27.51 1.94
N GLU A 230 -0.15 28.72 1.36
CA GLU A 230 -0.18 29.98 2.11
C GLU A 230 -1.60 30.53 2.32
N CYS A 231 -2.60 29.94 1.66
CA CYS A 231 -4.01 30.38 1.64
C CYS A 231 -4.20 31.85 1.25
N ASP A 232 -3.35 32.37 0.36
CA ASP A 232 -3.52 33.70 -0.21
C ASP A 232 -4.70 33.71 -1.20
N SER A 233 -5.72 34.48 -0.86
CA SER A 233 -6.92 34.68 -1.69
C SER A 233 -6.76 35.83 -2.68
N TYR A 234 -5.65 36.58 -2.61
CA TYR A 234 -5.40 37.69 -3.51
C TYR A 234 -4.90 37.21 -4.87
N VAL A 235 -5.79 37.25 -5.86
CA VAL A 235 -5.47 36.92 -7.26
C VAL A 235 -4.96 38.17 -7.97
N LYS A 236 -3.66 38.18 -8.28
CA LYS A 236 -3.06 39.23 -9.11
C LYS A 236 -3.51 39.08 -10.57
N GLU A 237 -3.61 40.20 -11.27
CA GLU A 237 -3.86 40.21 -12.71
C GLU A 237 -2.78 39.39 -13.44
N PRO A 238 -3.17 38.54 -14.40
CA PRO A 238 -2.22 37.70 -15.11
C PRO A 238 -1.27 38.57 -15.94
N ARG A 239 0.01 38.17 -16.01
CA ARG A 239 1.08 38.98 -16.64
C ARG A 239 0.81 39.39 -18.08
N TYR A 240 -0.01 38.63 -18.81
CA TYR A 240 -0.34 38.95 -20.21
C TYR A 240 -1.36 40.10 -20.36
N LEU A 241 -2.03 40.52 -19.29
CA LEU A 241 -2.90 41.71 -19.27
C LEU A 241 -2.18 42.99 -18.82
N LEU A 242 -0.94 42.86 -18.34
CA LEU A 242 -0.11 43.97 -17.88
C LEU A 242 0.83 44.51 -18.99
N MET A 243 0.66 44.00 -20.22
CA MET A 243 1.31 44.50 -21.45
C MET A 243 0.31 45.27 -22.30
#